data_AF-A0A6C1CE16-F1
#
_entry.id   AF-A0A6C1CE16-F1
#
_cell.length_a   1.000
_cell.length_b   1.000
_cell.length_c   1.000
_cell.angle_alpha   90.00
_cell.angle_beta   90.00
_cell.angle_gamma   90.00
#
_symmetry.space_group_name_H-M   'P 1'
#
loop_
_entity.id
_entity.type
_entity.pdbx_description
1 polymer ?
#
loop_
_entity_poly.entity_id
_entity_poly.type
_entity_poly.pdbx_seq_one_letter_code
_entity_poly.pdbx_strand_id
1 'polypeptide(L)'
;MNADQIDDPRVSDEARALMKRLARLGPLYGNKVPKAALYLDELIDTGQLPIFGDGEEGTLMPLAEAAARFGYTADMRQSVHRLHAVGALLVDTDDEHDIAFIRMVAKRPEEPGQPWRFQGDPDAVTAMTCMPNRIWEELPLEVAGAVAYLRMCRSGLEEPDAEAYGQHDGVNGAAHARELFAAALASGAVDEKGCEACPAGHLCTRTEG
;
A
#
# COMPACT_ATOMS: atom_id res chain seq x y z
N MET A 1 -13.07 17.84 -10.87
CA MET A 1 -13.45 18.97 -9.98
C MET A 1 -12.42 20.07 -10.16
N ASN A 2 -12.82 21.32 -10.35
CA ASN A 2 -11.88 22.45 -10.37
C ASN A 2 -11.39 22.74 -8.95
N ALA A 3 -10.08 22.71 -8.74
CA ALA A 3 -9.45 22.88 -7.43
C ALA A 3 -9.50 24.33 -6.88
N ASP A 4 -9.97 25.29 -7.69
CA ASP A 4 -9.93 26.73 -7.39
C ASP A 4 -11.16 27.27 -6.62
N GLN A 5 -12.06 26.41 -6.14
CA GLN A 5 -13.30 26.84 -5.44
C GLN A 5 -13.44 26.28 -4.01
N ILE A 6 -12.34 26.19 -3.25
CA ILE A 6 -12.39 25.79 -1.84
C ILE A 6 -11.90 26.95 -0.97
N ASP A 7 -12.69 28.03 -0.95
CA ASP A 7 -12.51 29.17 -0.04
C ASP A 7 -13.64 29.23 1.00
N ASP A 8 -14.03 28.05 1.50
CA ASP A 8 -15.00 27.92 2.59
C ASP A 8 -14.26 28.01 3.93
N PRO A 9 -14.51 29.02 4.79
CA PRO A 9 -13.81 29.19 6.07
C PRO A 9 -14.07 28.06 7.09
N ARG A 10 -15.02 27.15 6.82
CA ARG A 10 -15.29 25.98 7.65
C ARG A 10 -14.37 24.79 7.35
N VAL A 11 -13.61 24.84 6.26
CA VAL A 11 -12.66 23.79 5.88
C VAL A 11 -11.30 24.12 6.48
N SER A 12 -10.71 23.18 7.23
CA SER A 12 -9.35 23.39 7.77
C SER A 12 -8.31 23.38 6.66
N ASP A 13 -7.13 23.94 6.92
CA ASP A 13 -6.04 23.97 5.94
C ASP A 13 -5.54 22.56 5.59
N GLU A 14 -5.55 21.64 6.55
CA GLU A 14 -5.25 20.23 6.34
C GLU A 14 -6.27 19.58 5.39
N ALA A 15 -7.55 19.87 5.58
CA ALA A 15 -8.60 19.36 4.71
C ALA A 15 -8.46 19.93 3.28
N ARG A 16 -8.10 21.21 3.12
CA ARG A 16 -7.80 21.78 1.78
C ARG A 16 -6.57 21.14 1.15
N ALA A 17 -5.51 20.90 1.92
CA ALA A 17 -4.29 20.25 1.44
C ALA A 17 -4.58 18.83 0.94
N LEU A 18 -5.36 18.05 1.71
CA LEU A 18 -5.80 16.71 1.32
C LEU A 18 -6.66 16.75 0.04
N MET A 19 -7.62 17.66 -0.06
CA MET A 19 -8.46 17.79 -1.27
C MET A 19 -7.64 18.14 -2.51
N LYS A 20 -6.67 19.06 -2.40
CA LYS A 20 -5.75 19.41 -3.49
C LYS A 20 -4.89 18.21 -3.90
N ARG A 21 -4.40 17.42 -2.93
CA ARG A 21 -3.65 16.20 -3.17
C ARG A 21 -4.49 15.15 -3.90
N LEU A 22 -5.70 14.88 -3.42
CA LEU A 22 -6.63 13.95 -4.08
C LEU A 22 -6.98 14.38 -5.51
N ALA A 23 -7.20 15.68 -5.75
CA ALA A 23 -7.46 16.20 -7.09
C ALA A 23 -6.26 16.01 -8.03
N ARG A 24 -5.04 16.18 -7.53
CA ARG A 24 -3.79 15.95 -8.28
C ARG A 24 -3.56 14.47 -8.58
N LEU A 25 -3.78 13.59 -7.60
CA LEU A 25 -3.47 12.16 -7.70
C LEU A 25 -4.57 11.35 -8.40
N GLY A 26 -5.83 11.79 -8.34
CA GLY A 26 -6.99 11.10 -8.92
C GLY A 26 -6.74 10.61 -10.35
N PRO A 27 -6.31 11.46 -11.30
CA PRO A 27 -6.05 11.03 -12.67
C PRO A 27 -4.97 9.94 -12.82
N LEU A 28 -4.00 9.87 -11.90
CA LEU A 28 -2.91 8.88 -11.94
C LEU A 28 -3.35 7.51 -11.42
N TYR A 29 -4.33 7.48 -10.52
CA TYR A 29 -4.82 6.27 -9.85
C TYR A 29 -6.30 5.96 -10.18
N GLY A 30 -6.81 6.43 -11.32
CA GLY A 30 -8.18 6.13 -11.75
C GLY A 30 -9.28 6.62 -10.77
N ASN A 31 -9.02 7.72 -10.07
CA ASN A 31 -9.85 8.31 -9.01
C ASN A 31 -10.05 7.41 -7.77
N LYS A 32 -9.29 6.33 -7.64
CA LYS A 32 -9.18 5.50 -6.42
C LYS A 32 -7.76 5.65 -5.86
N VAL A 33 -7.48 6.78 -5.20
CA VAL A 33 -6.13 7.12 -4.71
C VAL A 33 -5.76 6.24 -3.49
N PRO A 34 -4.70 5.41 -3.55
CA PRO A 34 -4.28 4.59 -2.42
C PRO A 34 -3.75 5.45 -1.26
N LYS A 35 -3.93 5.00 -0.01
CA LYS A 35 -3.35 5.67 1.18
C LYS A 35 -1.84 5.85 1.06
N ALA A 36 -1.11 4.83 0.57
CA ALA A 36 0.31 4.93 0.27
C ALA A 36 0.67 6.00 -0.75
N ALA A 37 -0.19 6.28 -1.73
CA ALA A 37 0.04 7.38 -2.67
C ALA A 37 -0.12 8.75 -1.99
N LEU A 38 -0.93 8.85 -0.93
CA LEU A 38 -1.02 10.07 -0.12
C LEU A 38 0.27 10.28 0.67
N TYR A 39 0.76 9.24 1.36
CA TYR A 39 2.04 9.28 2.07
C TYR A 39 3.21 9.58 1.13
N LEU A 40 3.23 8.98 -0.07
CA LEU A 40 4.24 9.28 -1.07
C LEU A 40 4.26 10.76 -1.46
N ASP A 41 3.08 11.34 -1.67
CA ASP A 41 2.95 12.74 -2.05
C ASP A 41 3.34 13.69 -0.91
N GLU A 42 3.11 13.30 0.35
CA GLU A 42 3.62 13.97 1.56
C GLU A 42 5.14 13.91 1.66
N LEU A 43 5.74 12.74 1.43
CA LEU A 43 7.20 12.59 1.42
C LEU A 43 7.82 13.50 0.36
N ILE A 44 7.23 13.59 -0.84
CA ILE A 44 7.70 14.49 -1.90
C ILE A 44 7.60 15.97 -1.46
N ASP A 45 6.57 16.36 -0.69
CA ASP A 45 6.44 17.73 -0.18
C ASP A 45 7.61 18.12 0.75
N THR A 46 8.27 17.16 1.40
CA THR A 46 9.42 17.42 2.28
C THR A 46 10.71 17.77 1.52
N GLY A 47 10.78 17.46 0.22
CA GLY A 47 11.98 17.62 -0.59
C GLY A 47 13.01 16.49 -0.45
N GLN A 48 12.77 15.51 0.41
CA GLN A 48 13.64 14.36 0.66
C GLN A 48 12.83 13.06 0.63
N LEU A 49 13.41 12.01 0.08
CA LEU A 49 12.80 10.69 -0.03
C LEU A 49 13.57 9.72 0.88
N PRO A 50 12.97 9.20 1.95
CA PRO A 50 13.54 8.10 2.74
C PRO A 50 13.52 6.82 1.91
N ILE A 51 14.61 6.52 1.21
CA ILE A 51 14.72 5.34 0.35
C ILE A 51 15.54 4.27 1.07
N PHE A 52 14.93 3.09 1.22
CA PHE A 52 15.60 1.89 1.67
C PHE A 52 16.05 1.08 0.44
N GLY A 53 17.37 0.94 0.31
CA GLY A 53 18.05 0.21 -0.75
C GLY A 53 19.56 0.19 -0.50
N ASP A 54 20.23 -0.85 -0.96
CA ASP A 54 21.66 -1.15 -0.82
C ASP A 54 22.18 -1.52 0.59
N GLY A 55 21.34 -2.10 1.46
CA GLY A 55 21.79 -2.69 2.73
C GLY A 55 22.18 -1.70 3.83
N GLU A 56 21.88 -0.40 3.65
CA GLU A 56 22.02 0.64 4.68
C GLU A 56 20.67 1.04 5.29
N GLU A 57 20.70 1.50 6.54
CA GLU A 57 19.59 2.17 7.20
C GLU A 57 19.07 3.31 6.30
N GLY A 58 17.76 3.44 6.17
CA GLY A 58 17.07 4.29 5.20
C GLY A 58 17.78 5.61 4.89
N THR A 59 18.27 5.74 3.66
CA THR A 59 18.94 6.95 3.21
C THR A 59 17.90 8.02 2.89
N LEU A 60 17.99 9.18 3.56
CA LEU A 60 17.24 10.37 3.17
C LEU A 60 17.87 10.98 1.91
N MET A 61 17.29 10.65 0.75
CA MET A 61 17.78 11.10 -0.54
C MET A 61 17.11 12.41 -0.97
N PRO A 62 17.85 13.50 -1.22
CA PRO A 62 17.27 14.71 -1.80
C PRO A 62 16.58 14.43 -3.13
N LEU A 63 15.45 15.08 -3.41
CA LEU A 63 14.71 14.85 -4.66
C LEU A 63 15.58 15.08 -5.91
N ALA A 64 16.44 16.08 -5.92
CA ALA A 64 17.33 16.33 -7.06
C ALA A 64 18.29 15.15 -7.32
N GLU A 65 18.77 14.51 -6.25
CA GLU A 65 19.63 13.34 -6.34
C GLU A 65 18.85 12.10 -6.80
N ALA A 66 17.64 11.88 -6.26
CA ALA A 66 16.73 10.85 -6.75
C ALA A 66 16.43 11.05 -8.25
N ALA A 67 16.31 12.31 -8.70
CA ALA A 67 16.06 12.63 -10.11
C ALA A 67 17.19 12.14 -11.00
N ALA A 68 18.42 12.45 -10.59
CA ALA A 68 19.61 12.01 -11.30
C ALA A 68 19.75 10.48 -11.26
N ARG A 69 19.59 9.86 -10.09
CA ARG A 69 19.77 8.41 -9.87
C ARG A 69 18.79 7.57 -10.69
N PHE A 70 17.53 7.99 -10.79
CA PHE A 70 16.50 7.25 -11.51
C PHE A 70 16.26 7.79 -12.94
N GLY A 71 17.08 8.74 -13.40
CA GLY A 71 17.03 9.26 -14.77
C GLY A 71 15.80 10.11 -15.09
N TYR A 72 15.20 10.78 -14.09
CA TYR A 72 14.07 11.67 -14.32
C TYR A 72 14.56 13.01 -14.88
N THR A 73 14.11 13.33 -16.09
CA THR A 73 14.42 14.59 -16.79
C THR A 73 13.25 15.59 -16.78
N ALA A 74 12.12 15.22 -16.15
CA ALA A 74 10.85 15.94 -16.14
C ALA A 74 10.26 16.06 -14.71
N ASP A 75 8.94 16.24 -14.58
CA ASP A 75 8.21 16.29 -13.31
C ASP A 75 8.48 15.05 -12.45
N MET A 76 9.34 15.23 -11.44
CA MET A 76 9.73 14.23 -10.46
C MET A 76 8.53 13.62 -9.75
N ARG A 77 7.59 14.45 -9.30
CA ARG A 77 6.43 14.00 -8.54
C ARG A 77 5.61 13.03 -9.36
N GLN A 78 5.30 13.41 -10.60
CA GLN A 78 4.58 12.53 -11.51
C GLN A 78 5.36 11.24 -11.80
N SER A 79 6.68 11.31 -11.94
CA SER A 79 7.53 10.14 -12.23
C SER A 79 7.52 9.13 -11.08
N VAL A 80 7.65 9.60 -9.84
CA VAL A 80 7.61 8.76 -8.63
C VAL A 80 6.24 8.12 -8.45
N HIS A 81 5.15 8.88 -8.66
CA HIS A 81 3.80 8.31 -8.62
C HIS A 81 3.55 7.25 -9.70
N ARG A 82 4.13 7.43 -10.91
CA ARG A 82 4.04 6.40 -11.96
C ARG A 82 4.76 5.13 -11.55
N LEU A 83 5.95 5.20 -10.96
CA LEU A 83 6.65 4.02 -10.46
C LEU A 83 5.87 3.31 -9.37
N HIS A 84 5.26 4.06 -8.45
CA HIS A 84 4.36 3.51 -7.45
C HIS A 84 3.14 2.84 -8.10
N ALA A 85 2.51 3.50 -9.07
CA ALA A 85 1.35 2.96 -9.77
C ALA A 85 1.64 1.69 -10.59
N VAL A 86 2.90 1.47 -11.01
CA VAL A 86 3.35 0.27 -11.73
C VAL A 86 4.18 -0.69 -10.89
N GLY A 87 4.34 -0.40 -9.60
CA GLY A 87 4.94 -1.32 -8.62
C GLY A 87 6.41 -1.58 -8.78
N ALA A 88 7.10 -0.58 -9.31
CA ALA A 88 8.56 -0.51 -9.22
C ALA A 88 9.01 0.08 -7.87
N LEU A 89 8.07 0.71 -7.15
CA LEU A 89 8.29 1.42 -5.89
C LEU A 89 7.11 1.17 -4.97
N LEU A 90 7.37 0.84 -3.70
CA LEU A 90 6.34 0.71 -2.66
C LEU A 90 6.61 1.70 -1.53
N VAL A 91 5.53 2.15 -0.90
CA VAL A 91 5.58 2.90 0.36
C VAL A 91 5.17 1.98 1.48
N ASP A 92 6.07 1.82 2.43
CA ASP A 92 5.90 1.07 3.66
C ASP A 92 5.73 2.08 4.81
N THR A 93 5.03 1.68 5.87
CA THR A 93 4.86 2.50 7.07
C THR A 93 5.29 1.71 8.29
N ASP A 94 6.06 2.36 9.15
CA ASP A 94 6.30 1.94 10.51
C ASP A 94 5.31 2.70 11.39
N ASP A 95 4.17 2.05 11.66
CA ASP A 95 3.08 2.65 12.42
C ASP A 95 3.47 2.87 13.90
N GLU A 96 4.45 2.13 14.44
CA GLU A 96 4.95 2.33 15.81
C GLU A 96 5.73 3.65 15.94
N HIS A 97 6.43 4.04 14.89
CA HIS A 97 7.28 5.24 14.86
C HIS A 97 6.70 6.40 14.03
N ASP A 98 5.53 6.21 13.41
CA ASP A 98 4.88 7.16 12.50
C ASP A 98 5.79 7.58 11.32
N ILE A 99 6.50 6.61 10.74
CA ILE A 99 7.45 6.84 9.64
C ILE A 99 6.95 6.17 8.37
N ALA A 100 6.84 6.93 7.28
CA ALA A 100 6.65 6.39 5.93
C ALA A 100 7.98 6.35 5.19
N PHE A 101 8.27 5.25 4.52
CA PHE A 101 9.51 5.10 3.75
C PHE A 101 9.30 4.33 2.44
N ILE A 102 10.25 4.52 1.53
CA ILE A 102 10.19 4.05 0.16
C ILE A 102 11.09 2.82 0.01
N ARG A 103 10.53 1.74 -0.52
CA ARG A 103 11.29 0.55 -0.92
C ARG A 103 11.28 0.40 -2.44
N MET A 104 12.46 0.21 -3.02
CA MET A 104 12.60 -0.09 -4.45
C MET A 104 12.36 -1.58 -4.70
N VAL A 105 11.47 -1.92 -5.62
CA VAL A 105 11.12 -3.32 -5.91
C VAL A 105 12.20 -3.96 -6.78
N ALA A 106 12.81 -5.03 -6.30
CA ALA A 106 13.73 -5.88 -7.06
C ALA A 106 12.98 -6.96 -7.84
N LYS A 107 12.02 -7.63 -7.20
CA LYS A 107 11.18 -8.66 -7.82
C LYS A 107 9.75 -8.55 -7.31
N ARG A 108 8.80 -8.56 -8.25
CA ARG A 108 7.36 -8.61 -7.97
C ARG A 108 6.93 -10.04 -7.68
N PRO A 109 5.89 -10.27 -6.87
CA PRO A 109 5.26 -11.58 -6.73
C PRO A 109 4.81 -12.11 -8.09
N GLU A 110 5.21 -13.34 -8.44
CA GLU A 110 4.74 -14.02 -9.65
C GLU A 110 3.45 -14.79 -9.37
N GLU A 111 3.28 -15.21 -8.12
CA GLU A 111 2.07 -15.85 -7.64
C GLU A 111 1.52 -15.17 -6.38
N PRO A 112 0.24 -15.38 -6.07
CA PRO A 112 -0.41 -14.76 -4.93
C PRO A 112 0.03 -15.42 -3.63
N GLY A 113 0.30 -14.61 -2.62
CA GLY A 113 0.95 -15.08 -1.39
C GLY A 113 2.47 -15.22 -1.52
N GLN A 114 3.07 -14.94 -2.69
CA GLN A 114 4.51 -14.74 -2.76
C GLN A 114 4.88 -13.32 -2.27
N PRO A 115 6.05 -13.17 -1.64
CA PRO A 115 6.49 -11.90 -1.11
C PRO A 115 6.99 -10.96 -2.22
N TRP A 116 6.89 -9.67 -1.96
CA TRP A 116 7.68 -8.66 -2.67
C TRP A 116 9.15 -8.81 -2.28
N ARG A 117 10.06 -8.63 -3.24
CA ARG A 117 11.50 -8.55 -2.96
C ARG A 117 11.97 -7.15 -3.26
N PHE A 118 12.76 -6.59 -2.35
CA PHE A 118 13.25 -5.24 -2.46
C PHE A 118 14.75 -5.20 -2.78
N GLN A 119 15.19 -4.11 -3.40
CA GLN A 119 16.61 -3.91 -3.69
C GLN A 119 17.38 -3.69 -2.39
N GLY A 120 18.55 -4.33 -2.28
CA GLY A 120 19.46 -4.16 -1.13
C GLY A 120 19.00 -4.77 0.18
N ASP A 121 17.86 -5.44 0.21
CA ASP A 121 17.37 -6.15 1.38
C ASP A 121 16.72 -7.48 0.95
N PRO A 122 17.52 -8.56 0.82
CA PRO A 122 17.03 -9.85 0.36
C PRO A 122 16.11 -10.52 1.38
N ASP A 123 16.22 -10.13 2.66
CA ASP A 123 15.50 -10.69 3.79
C ASP A 123 14.27 -9.86 4.18
N ALA A 124 14.20 -8.56 3.81
CA ALA A 124 12.96 -7.80 3.93
C ALA A 124 11.91 -8.33 2.96
N VAL A 125 11.03 -9.11 3.56
CA VAL A 125 9.70 -9.40 3.06
C VAL A 125 8.77 -8.44 3.76
N THR A 126 8.40 -7.32 3.15
CA THR A 126 7.16 -6.68 3.59
C THR A 126 6.05 -7.67 3.27
N ALA A 127 5.30 -8.11 4.28
CA ALA A 127 4.24 -9.10 4.17
C ALA A 127 2.99 -8.55 3.43
N MET A 128 3.21 -7.74 2.40
CA MET A 128 2.15 -7.22 1.54
C MET A 128 1.74 -8.29 0.54
N THR A 129 0.80 -9.12 0.94
CA THR A 129 0.22 -10.14 0.07
C THR A 129 -0.71 -9.48 -0.95
N CYS A 130 -0.63 -9.89 -2.21
CA CYS A 130 -1.57 -9.45 -3.25
C CYS A 130 -3.01 -9.81 -2.87
N MET A 131 -3.89 -8.82 -2.82
CA MET A 131 -5.32 -8.97 -2.50
C MET A 131 -6.17 -8.43 -3.67
N PRO A 132 -7.03 -9.22 -4.33
CA PRO A 132 -7.91 -8.72 -5.41
C PRO A 132 -8.85 -7.60 -4.94
N ASN A 133 -9.12 -6.57 -5.76
CA ASN A 133 -9.93 -5.42 -5.32
C ASN A 133 -11.38 -5.84 -5.02
N ARG A 134 -11.89 -6.76 -5.84
CA ARG A 134 -13.27 -7.23 -5.77
C ARG A 134 -13.65 -7.74 -4.38
N ILE A 135 -12.71 -8.28 -3.60
CA ILE A 135 -13.00 -8.78 -2.26
C ILE A 135 -13.50 -7.67 -1.32
N TRP A 136 -13.07 -6.42 -1.53
CA TRP A 136 -13.49 -5.27 -0.72
C TRP A 136 -14.88 -4.77 -1.10
N GLU A 137 -15.33 -5.11 -2.30
CA GLU A 137 -16.66 -4.78 -2.81
C GLU A 137 -17.65 -5.94 -2.57
N GLU A 138 -17.17 -7.19 -2.59
CA GLU A 138 -17.98 -8.42 -2.51
C GLU A 138 -18.12 -8.98 -1.09
N LEU A 139 -17.16 -8.74 -0.19
CA LEU A 139 -17.16 -9.29 1.16
C LEU A 139 -17.41 -8.20 2.22
N PRO A 140 -17.99 -8.55 3.38
CA PRO A 140 -17.97 -7.67 4.54
C PRO A 140 -16.54 -7.28 4.91
N LEU A 141 -16.33 -6.03 5.34
CA LEU A 141 -15.00 -5.47 5.60
C LEU A 141 -14.16 -6.32 6.55
N GLU A 142 -14.76 -6.84 7.61
CA GLU A 142 -14.11 -7.69 8.61
C GLU A 142 -13.68 -9.05 8.03
N VAL A 143 -14.46 -9.60 7.09
CA VAL A 143 -14.13 -10.83 6.37
C VAL A 143 -13.01 -10.57 5.37
N ALA A 144 -13.05 -9.45 4.63
CA ALA A 144 -11.96 -9.05 3.74
C ALA A 144 -10.64 -8.83 4.51
N GLY A 145 -10.70 -8.24 5.71
CA GLY A 145 -9.57 -8.13 6.63
C GLY A 145 -9.02 -9.50 7.04
N ALA A 146 -9.90 -10.45 7.37
CA ALA A 146 -9.51 -11.81 7.70
C ALA A 146 -8.87 -12.56 6.51
N VAL A 147 -9.36 -12.35 5.28
CA VAL A 147 -8.71 -12.88 4.07
C VAL A 147 -7.28 -12.34 3.97
N ALA A 148 -7.06 -11.05 4.25
CA ALA A 148 -5.74 -10.44 4.16
C ALA A 148 -4.76 -11.05 5.18
N TYR A 149 -5.21 -11.18 6.43
CA TYR A 149 -4.43 -11.80 7.49
C TYR A 149 -4.07 -13.26 7.20
N LEU A 150 -5.04 -14.08 6.78
CA LEU A 150 -4.80 -15.49 6.48
C LEU A 150 -3.80 -15.68 5.34
N ARG A 151 -3.85 -14.82 4.31
CA ARG A 151 -2.91 -14.86 3.19
C ARG A 151 -1.52 -14.39 3.59
N MET A 152 -1.43 -13.40 4.48
CA MET A 152 -0.18 -12.95 5.09
C MET A 152 0.50 -14.08 5.87
N CYS A 153 -0.20 -14.75 6.79
CA CYS A 153 0.34 -15.88 7.56
C CYS A 153 0.85 -17.01 6.63
N ARG A 154 0.07 -17.38 5.61
CA ARG A 154 0.50 -18.38 4.61
C ARG A 154 1.78 -17.95 3.87
N SER A 155 1.92 -16.68 3.51
CA SER A 155 3.15 -16.15 2.90
C SER A 155 4.34 -16.22 3.87
N GLY A 156 4.11 -15.97 5.16
CA GLY A 156 5.11 -16.08 6.22
C GLY A 156 5.47 -17.52 6.59
N LEU A 157 4.76 -18.52 6.04
CA LEU A 157 4.79 -19.91 6.52
C LEU A 157 4.43 -20.03 8.01
N GLU A 158 3.56 -19.14 8.48
CA GLU A 158 3.07 -19.08 9.84
C GLU A 158 1.63 -19.62 9.91
N GLU A 159 1.30 -20.25 11.04
CA GLU A 159 -0.08 -20.62 11.34
C GLU A 159 -0.84 -19.37 11.81
N PRO A 160 -2.05 -19.09 11.29
CA PRO A 160 -2.82 -17.93 11.68
C PRO A 160 -3.28 -18.04 13.15
N ASP A 161 -3.01 -17.00 13.94
CA ASP A 161 -3.36 -16.95 15.36
C ASP A 161 -4.60 -16.09 15.59
N ALA A 162 -5.70 -16.75 15.99
CA ALA A 162 -6.96 -16.09 16.32
C ALA A 162 -6.88 -15.24 17.61
N GLU A 163 -5.97 -15.54 18.54
CA GLU A 163 -5.80 -14.73 19.75
C GLU A 163 -5.09 -13.42 19.43
N ALA A 164 -4.03 -13.47 18.64
CA ALA A 164 -3.35 -12.28 18.12
C ALA A 164 -4.30 -11.44 17.24
N TYR A 165 -4.95 -12.06 16.25
CA TYR A 165 -5.86 -11.34 15.35
C TYR A 165 -7.08 -10.76 16.10
N GLY A 166 -7.54 -11.45 17.15
CA GLY A 166 -8.66 -11.02 17.99
C GLY A 166 -8.41 -9.72 18.77
N GLN A 167 -7.16 -9.25 18.87
CA GLN A 167 -6.81 -7.97 19.49
C GLN A 167 -7.01 -6.77 18.56
N HIS A 168 -7.21 -6.98 17.26
CA HIS A 168 -7.45 -5.87 16.33
C HIS A 168 -8.81 -5.21 16.57
N ASP A 169 -8.82 -3.89 16.43
CA ASP A 169 -10.04 -3.08 16.51
C ASP A 169 -11.12 -3.62 15.57
N GLY A 170 -12.30 -3.90 16.13
CA GLY A 170 -13.45 -4.47 15.40
C GLY A 170 -13.56 -5.99 15.43
N VAL A 171 -12.50 -6.75 15.76
CA VAL A 171 -12.54 -8.22 15.77
C VAL A 171 -13.08 -8.79 17.10
N ASN A 172 -13.08 -8.02 18.20
CA ASN A 172 -13.76 -8.38 19.45
C ASN A 172 -13.40 -9.77 20.03
N GLY A 173 -12.13 -10.18 19.90
CA GLY A 173 -11.57 -11.37 20.54
C GLY A 173 -11.55 -12.65 19.70
N ALA A 174 -10.90 -13.67 20.26
CA ALA A 174 -10.50 -14.87 19.54
C ALA A 174 -11.66 -15.74 19.03
N ALA A 175 -12.84 -15.67 19.65
CA ALA A 175 -14.01 -16.42 19.18
C ALA A 175 -14.50 -15.86 17.85
N HIS A 176 -14.67 -14.54 17.76
CA HIS A 176 -15.13 -13.88 16.56
C HIS A 176 -14.04 -13.87 15.46
N ALA A 177 -12.76 -13.77 15.83
CA ALA A 177 -11.64 -14.01 14.90
C ALA A 177 -11.75 -15.35 14.16
N ARG A 178 -12.10 -16.44 14.86
CA ARG A 178 -12.28 -17.77 14.25
C ARG A 178 -13.49 -17.81 13.31
N GLU A 179 -14.57 -17.11 13.64
CA GLU A 179 -15.73 -16.97 12.75
C GLU A 179 -15.37 -16.25 11.46
N LEU A 180 -14.62 -15.14 11.57
CA LEU A 180 -14.12 -14.39 10.42
C LEU A 180 -13.15 -15.22 9.57
N PHE A 181 -12.26 -16.01 10.19
CA PHE A 181 -11.38 -16.92 9.45
C PHE A 181 -12.17 -17.99 8.70
N ALA A 182 -13.20 -18.57 9.33
CA ALA A 182 -14.06 -19.54 8.66
C ALA A 182 -14.81 -18.93 7.47
N ALA A 183 -15.35 -17.71 7.64
CA ALA A 183 -16.01 -16.97 6.56
C ALA A 183 -15.04 -16.62 5.42
N ALA A 184 -13.82 -16.19 5.77
CA ALA A 184 -12.76 -15.88 4.81
C ALA A 184 -12.37 -17.12 3.98
N LEU A 185 -12.16 -18.26 4.62
CA LEU A 185 -11.87 -19.52 3.92
C LEU A 185 -13.05 -19.96 3.04
N ALA A 186 -14.28 -19.88 3.56
CA ALA A 186 -15.48 -20.22 2.80
C ALA A 186 -15.72 -19.33 1.58
N SER A 187 -15.22 -18.10 1.57
CA SER A 187 -15.31 -17.20 0.41
C SER A 187 -14.49 -17.67 -0.80
N GLY A 188 -13.49 -18.53 -0.59
CA GLY A 188 -12.52 -18.92 -1.62
C GLY A 188 -11.48 -17.85 -1.96
N ALA A 189 -11.64 -16.61 -1.46
CA ALA A 189 -10.72 -15.50 -1.73
C ALA A 189 -9.32 -15.69 -1.12
N VAL A 190 -9.21 -16.52 -0.07
CA VAL A 190 -7.92 -16.89 0.54
C VAL A 190 -7.06 -17.71 -0.44
N ASP A 191 -7.69 -18.54 -1.26
CA ASP A 191 -7.05 -19.44 -2.22
C ASP A 191 -7.02 -18.86 -3.65
N GLU A 192 -7.61 -17.68 -3.86
CA GLU A 192 -7.76 -17.09 -5.17
C GLU A 192 -6.42 -16.67 -5.79
N LYS A 193 -6.28 -17.00 -7.08
CA LYS A 193 -5.15 -16.55 -7.86
C LYS A 193 -5.26 -15.04 -8.17
N GLY A 194 -4.52 -14.19 -7.47
CA GLY A 194 -4.35 -12.76 -7.78
C GLY A 194 -3.84 -12.47 -9.20
N CYS A 195 -4.07 -11.24 -9.66
CA CYS A 195 -3.85 -10.80 -11.04
C CYS A 195 -2.36 -10.59 -11.41
N GLU A 196 -2.04 -10.67 -12.71
CA GLU A 196 -0.70 -10.48 -13.30
C GLU A 196 -0.06 -9.10 -13.05
N ALA A 197 -0.83 -8.12 -12.59
CA ALA A 197 -0.42 -6.73 -12.53
C ALA A 197 -0.70 -6.10 -11.17
N CYS A 198 -0.29 -6.73 -10.06
CA CYS A 198 -0.36 -6.09 -8.75
C CYS A 198 0.87 -5.22 -8.53
N PRO A 199 0.79 -3.87 -8.61
CA PRO A 199 1.97 -3.04 -8.57
C PRO A 199 2.10 -2.30 -7.22
N ALA A 200 1.01 -1.87 -6.63
CA ALA A 200 0.98 -1.34 -5.28
C ALA A 200 -0.48 -1.48 -4.83
N GLY A 201 -0.75 -2.55 -4.11
CA GLY A 201 -1.98 -2.70 -3.38
C GLY A 201 -1.61 -2.76 -1.92
N HIS A 202 -1.80 -1.67 -1.20
CA HIS A 202 -2.43 -1.81 0.12
C HIS A 202 -3.89 -2.22 -0.15
N LEU A 203 -4.08 -3.41 -0.76
CA LEU A 203 -5.30 -3.91 -1.38
C LEU A 203 -5.49 -3.41 -2.83
N CYS A 204 -5.63 -4.33 -3.80
CA CYS A 204 -5.78 -4.03 -5.23
C CYS A 204 -6.89 -3.01 -5.46
N THR A 205 -6.74 -2.12 -6.45
CA THR A 205 -7.76 -1.11 -6.81
C THR A 205 -8.11 -1.10 -8.30
N ARG A 206 -7.63 -2.08 -9.09
CA ARG A 206 -8.04 -2.21 -10.50
C ARG A 206 -9.34 -3.01 -10.61
N THR A 207 -10.32 -2.43 -11.30
CA THR A 207 -11.42 -3.18 -11.92
C THR A 207 -10.86 -4.07 -13.02
N GLU A 208 -11.22 -5.35 -13.01
CA GLU A 208 -10.96 -6.27 -14.13
C GLU A 208 -11.55 -5.65 -15.40
N GLY A 209 -10.72 -5.55 -16.43
CA GLY A 209 -11.08 -5.10 -17.76
C GLY A 209 -10.48 -6.05 -18.78
#